data_AF-A0A937PEI6-F1
#
_entry.id   AF-A0A937PEI6-F1
#
_cell.length_a   1.000
_cell.length_b   1.000
_cell.length_c   1.000
_cell.angle_alpha   90.00
_cell.angle_beta   90.00
_cell.angle_gamma   90.00
#
_symmetry.space_group_name_H-M   'P 1'
#
loop_
_entity.id
_entity.type
_entity.pdbx_description
1 polymer ?
#
loop_
_entity_poly.entity_id
_entity_poly.type
_entity_poly.pdbx_seq_one_letter_code
_entity_poly.pdbx_strand_id
1 'polypeptide(L)'
;MAEIKVSSVVAKILKEEGVEWYAGVHGGHVWQLMVAIDRAGMKCYHVRHEQSGVYMADGWARASGRPGVAMGTAGPGFGNMISAMYQAYLARSPVVCLLGQHPTEEDGWGPFQEAYAEPLSGHFTKWTKRIIDPSMTAYFMQKAFRDAMSYPCGPVALEFPTNIQGQIVGEENSLRGYLPHGVCAAPSRPAGDPQMVEKATRMLLEAKKPVIIGGDGVYWSDASEELREFVELLDIPVLTRRMGRGAVPEDHPLAFGAGFRRPIQMQADVIAIFGLRMNMLEGFGMPPRYPVENVRYIQVSEDPEELTTRLSSELSILGSPKPVLRQMIDCARDMMKGKPDRSEWLDIVNKVKEEDRAKGKELVDKVRDNKPINPHFV
;
A
#
# COMPACT_ATOMS: atom_id res chain seq x y z
N MET A 1 -12.22 8.24 39.85
CA MET A 1 -11.78 7.33 38.78
C MET A 1 -10.38 7.77 38.33
N ALA A 2 -9.61 6.92 37.64
CA ALA A 2 -8.23 7.26 37.29
C ALA A 2 -8.18 8.27 36.14
N GLU A 3 -7.58 9.43 36.39
CA GLU A 3 -7.30 10.45 35.38
C GLU A 3 -6.29 9.93 34.35
N ILE A 4 -6.58 10.09 33.05
CA ILE A 4 -5.73 9.62 31.96
C ILE A 4 -4.95 10.77 31.32
N LYS A 5 -3.66 10.52 31.05
CA LYS A 5 -2.79 11.46 30.33
C LYS A 5 -2.86 11.25 28.83
N VAL A 6 -2.55 12.27 28.04
CA VAL A 6 -2.39 12.18 26.56
C VAL A 6 -1.49 11.00 26.16
N SER A 7 -0.32 10.87 26.80
CA SER A 7 0.60 9.75 26.57
C SER A 7 -0.02 8.37 26.83
N SER A 8 -0.88 8.25 27.85
CA SER A 8 -1.60 7.00 28.14
C SER A 8 -2.68 6.71 27.10
N VAL A 9 -3.35 7.73 26.56
CA VAL A 9 -4.30 7.59 25.45
C VAL A 9 -3.60 7.08 24.19
N VAL A 10 -2.46 7.66 23.83
CA VAL A 10 -1.65 7.21 22.68
C VAL A 10 -1.27 5.74 22.85
N ALA A 11 -0.71 5.36 24.00
CA ALA A 11 -0.32 3.98 24.27
C ALA A 11 -1.50 3.00 24.23
N LYS A 12 -2.66 3.41 24.75
CA LYS A 12 -3.90 2.63 24.71
C LYS A 12 -4.33 2.36 23.27
N ILE A 13 -4.42 3.40 22.43
CA ILE A 13 -4.87 3.26 21.05
C ILE A 13 -3.89 2.42 20.23
N LEU A 14 -2.57 2.59 20.42
CA LEU A 14 -1.58 1.72 19.79
C LEU A 14 -1.84 0.24 20.13
N LYS A 15 -2.15 -0.07 21.39
CA LYS A 15 -2.49 -1.42 21.81
C LYS A 15 -3.81 -1.92 21.20
N GLU A 16 -4.83 -1.07 21.12
CA GLU A 16 -6.12 -1.39 20.48
C GLU A 16 -5.99 -1.68 18.99
N GLU A 17 -5.09 -0.97 18.30
CA GLU A 17 -4.73 -1.19 16.89
C GLU A 17 -3.80 -2.42 16.70
N GLY A 18 -3.49 -3.11 17.79
CA GLY A 18 -2.66 -4.32 17.82
C GLY A 18 -1.19 -4.05 17.50
N VAL A 19 -0.69 -2.84 17.74
CA VAL A 19 0.73 -2.51 17.59
C VAL A 19 1.51 -3.25 18.67
N GLU A 20 2.46 -4.07 18.24
CA GLU A 20 3.32 -4.85 19.14
C GLU A 20 4.68 -4.17 19.37
N TRP A 21 5.10 -3.36 18.41
CA TRP A 21 6.39 -2.68 18.41
C TRP A 21 6.38 -1.38 17.63
N TYR A 22 7.34 -0.52 17.94
CA TYR A 22 7.66 0.68 17.14
C TYR A 22 9.18 0.80 16.99
N ALA A 23 9.63 1.48 15.94
CA ALA A 23 11.06 1.72 15.72
C ALA A 23 11.39 3.22 15.73
N GLY A 24 12.57 3.58 16.24
CA GLY A 24 12.95 4.98 16.37
C GLY A 24 14.20 5.19 17.20
N VAL A 25 14.54 6.47 17.38
CA VAL A 25 15.60 6.91 18.30
C VAL A 25 14.93 7.62 19.48
N HIS A 26 15.39 7.32 20.70
CA HIS A 26 14.85 7.97 21.90
C HIS A 26 15.20 9.47 21.92
N GLY A 27 14.36 10.28 22.55
CA GLY A 27 14.68 11.69 22.81
C GLY A 27 13.81 12.29 23.90
N GLY A 28 14.29 13.40 24.47
CA GLY A 28 13.60 14.09 25.57
C GLY A 28 12.18 14.53 25.22
N HIS A 29 11.96 14.94 23.97
CA HIS A 29 10.65 15.42 23.51
C HIS A 29 9.60 14.32 23.31
N VAL A 30 9.95 13.04 23.41
CA VAL A 30 9.00 11.91 23.33
C VAL A 30 8.99 11.04 24.59
N TRP A 31 9.71 11.45 25.63
CA TRP A 31 9.92 10.62 26.84
C TRP A 31 8.62 10.14 27.48
N GLN A 32 7.63 11.02 27.60
CA GLN A 32 6.36 10.65 28.25
C GLN A 32 5.56 9.66 27.41
N LEU A 33 5.55 9.81 26.08
CA LEU A 33 4.97 8.81 25.17
C LEU A 33 5.66 7.47 25.33
N MET A 34 7.00 7.43 25.28
CA MET A 34 7.78 6.19 25.35
C MET A 34 7.52 5.44 26.66
N VAL A 35 7.48 6.13 27.80
CA VAL A 35 7.18 5.52 29.10
C VAL A 35 5.77 4.92 29.12
N ALA A 36 4.77 5.61 28.56
CA ALA A 36 3.40 5.10 28.51
C ALA A 36 3.28 3.88 27.58
N ILE A 37 3.96 3.91 26.43
CA ILE A 37 4.00 2.84 25.44
C ILE A 37 4.69 1.59 25.99
N ASP A 38 5.83 1.76 26.66
CA ASP A 38 6.56 0.68 27.33
C ASP A 38 5.69 0.01 28.40
N ARG A 39 5.03 0.79 29.26
CA ARG A 39 4.09 0.27 30.27
C ARG A 39 2.88 -0.45 29.68
N ALA A 40 2.48 -0.11 28.45
CA ALA A 40 1.41 -0.83 27.74
C ALA A 40 1.88 -2.17 27.14
N GLY A 41 3.19 -2.46 27.17
CA GLY A 41 3.79 -3.73 26.77
C GLY A 41 4.37 -3.76 25.35
N MET A 42 4.46 -2.61 24.68
CA MET A 42 4.98 -2.53 23.31
C MET A 42 6.50 -2.44 23.29
N LYS A 43 7.14 -3.16 22.37
CA LYS A 43 8.60 -3.20 22.25
C LYS A 43 9.14 -2.03 21.43
N CYS A 44 10.14 -1.34 21.97
CA CYS A 44 10.93 -0.39 21.18
C CYS A 44 12.07 -1.11 20.44
N TYR A 45 12.10 -0.99 19.12
CA TYR A 45 13.29 -1.30 18.32
C TYR A 45 14.12 -0.03 18.13
N HIS A 46 15.07 0.17 19.03
CA HIS A 46 15.97 1.30 18.95
C HIS A 46 16.93 1.15 17.78
N VAL A 47 16.93 2.14 16.88
CA VAL A 47 17.82 2.21 15.72
C VAL A 47 18.96 3.19 15.98
N ARG A 48 19.97 3.19 15.10
CA ARG A 48 21.12 4.11 15.18
C ARG A 48 20.88 5.44 14.48
N HIS A 49 19.82 5.53 13.69
CA HIS A 49 19.40 6.73 12.95
C HIS A 49 17.90 6.66 12.69
N GLU A 50 17.15 7.75 12.87
CA GLU A 50 15.68 7.77 12.81
C GLU A 50 15.14 7.31 11.45
N GLN A 51 15.86 7.63 10.36
CA GLN A 51 15.59 7.15 9.01
C GLN A 51 15.40 5.62 8.97
N SER A 52 16.26 4.86 9.65
CA SER A 52 16.18 3.39 9.70
C SER A 52 14.90 2.92 10.40
N GLY A 53 14.42 3.66 11.40
CA GLY A 53 13.19 3.33 12.11
C GLY A 53 11.96 3.44 11.20
N VAL A 54 11.92 4.49 10.38
CA VAL A 54 10.85 4.65 9.39
C VAL A 54 10.95 3.60 8.27
N TYR A 55 12.16 3.24 7.80
CA TYR A 55 12.31 2.15 6.83
C TYR A 55 11.91 0.78 7.39
N MET A 56 12.15 0.52 8.68
CA MET A 56 11.65 -0.68 9.34
C MET A 56 10.12 -0.70 9.39
N ALA A 57 9.49 0.44 9.71
CA ALA A 57 8.05 0.58 9.69
C ALA A 57 7.45 0.41 8.28
N ASP A 58 8.07 0.99 7.25
CA ASP A 58 7.70 0.82 5.83
C ASP A 58 7.79 -0.65 5.38
N GLY A 59 8.93 -1.30 5.65
CA GLY A 59 9.13 -2.71 5.33
C GLY A 59 8.13 -3.62 6.03
N TRP A 60 7.86 -3.37 7.32
CA TRP A 60 6.83 -4.08 8.08
C TRP A 60 5.45 -3.89 7.46
N ALA A 61 5.10 -2.64 7.11
CA ALA A 61 3.79 -2.34 6.58
C ALA A 61 3.52 -3.10 5.28
N ARG A 62 4.52 -3.14 4.42
CA ARG A 62 4.49 -3.86 3.15
C ARG A 62 4.51 -5.38 3.29
N ALA A 63 5.12 -5.92 4.34
CA ALA A 63 5.19 -7.37 4.55
C ALA A 63 3.97 -7.92 5.30
N SER A 64 3.39 -7.13 6.21
CA SER A 64 2.29 -7.55 7.09
C SER A 64 0.91 -7.12 6.59
N GLY A 65 0.84 -6.12 5.71
CA GLY A 65 -0.42 -5.49 5.32
C GLY A 65 -1.05 -4.65 6.44
N ARG A 66 -0.30 -4.34 7.51
CA ARG A 66 -0.75 -3.57 8.68
C ARG A 66 0.06 -2.27 8.83
N PRO A 67 -0.43 -1.22 9.51
CA PRO A 67 0.36 -0.01 9.72
C PRO A 67 1.68 -0.26 10.45
N GLY A 68 2.77 0.28 9.94
CA GLY A 68 4.04 0.38 10.66
C GLY A 68 4.06 1.62 11.54
N VAL A 69 4.72 1.55 12.70
CA VAL A 69 4.84 2.69 13.63
C VAL A 69 6.30 3.11 13.77
N ALA A 70 6.57 4.38 13.50
CA ALA A 70 7.89 4.99 13.69
C ALA A 70 7.81 6.17 14.66
N MET A 71 8.83 6.36 15.47
CA MET A 71 8.89 7.46 16.45
C MET A 71 10.18 8.27 16.32
N GLY A 72 10.06 9.59 16.41
CA GLY A 72 11.20 10.51 16.45
C GLY A 72 10.97 11.66 17.43
N THR A 73 12.07 12.21 17.96
CA THR A 73 12.05 13.43 18.78
C THR A 73 11.80 14.68 17.93
N ALA A 74 11.73 15.85 18.57
CA ALA A 74 11.61 17.15 17.91
C ALA A 74 12.81 17.48 17.00
N GLY A 75 12.66 18.53 16.20
CA GLY A 75 13.75 19.13 15.41
C GLY A 75 14.55 18.12 14.58
N PRO A 76 15.83 17.86 14.92
CA PRO A 76 16.69 17.00 14.12
C PRO A 76 16.21 15.55 14.04
N GLY A 77 15.53 15.02 15.06
CA GLY A 77 15.01 13.65 15.02
C GLY A 77 13.95 13.49 13.93
N PHE A 78 12.97 14.40 13.91
CA PHE A 78 12.03 14.52 12.79
C PHE A 78 12.73 14.79 11.46
N GLY A 79 13.69 15.72 11.42
CA GLY A 79 14.48 16.03 10.22
C GLY A 79 15.11 14.79 9.59
N ASN A 80 15.67 13.90 10.42
CA ASN A 80 16.27 12.64 10.00
C ASN A 80 15.25 11.62 9.46
N MET A 81 13.97 11.72 9.84
CA MET A 81 12.89 10.83 9.36
C MET A 81 12.40 11.20 7.95
N ILE A 82 12.54 12.46 7.53
CA ILE A 82 11.91 13.01 6.32
C ILE A 82 12.16 12.15 5.08
N SER A 83 13.40 11.76 4.80
CA SER A 83 13.71 10.98 3.58
C SER A 83 13.01 9.62 3.55
N ALA A 84 12.88 8.96 4.71
CA ALA A 84 12.20 7.68 4.80
C ALA A 84 10.67 7.82 4.83
N MET A 85 10.15 8.91 5.41
CA MET A 85 8.72 9.25 5.29
C MET A 85 8.33 9.50 3.83
N TYR A 86 9.16 10.24 3.09
CA TYR A 86 8.97 10.46 1.65
C TYR A 86 9.00 9.15 0.87
N GLN A 87 9.90 8.23 1.21
CA GLN A 87 9.92 6.89 0.62
C GLN A 87 8.63 6.11 0.89
N ALA A 88 8.14 6.09 2.14
CA ALA A 88 6.89 5.42 2.49
C ALA A 88 5.69 6.01 1.71
N TYR A 89 5.69 7.32 1.47
CA TYR A 89 4.69 7.98 0.62
C TYR A 89 4.77 7.53 -0.84
N LEU A 90 5.96 7.51 -1.44
CA LEU A 90 6.14 7.03 -2.82
C LEU A 90 5.77 5.55 -2.97
N ALA A 91 6.07 4.75 -1.94
CA ALA A 91 5.74 3.34 -1.86
C ALA A 91 4.26 3.07 -1.51
N ARG A 92 3.48 4.11 -1.21
CA ARG A 92 2.09 4.01 -0.73
C ARG A 92 1.98 3.05 0.46
N SER A 93 2.85 3.21 1.45
CA SER A 93 2.93 2.32 2.60
C SER A 93 2.32 2.97 3.84
N PRO A 94 1.46 2.26 4.58
CA PRO A 94 0.76 2.80 5.75
C PRO A 94 1.73 2.89 6.93
N VAL A 95 2.27 4.09 7.17
CA VAL A 95 3.18 4.34 8.29
C VAL A 95 2.61 5.45 9.18
N VAL A 96 2.51 5.18 10.49
CA VAL A 96 2.12 6.19 11.49
C VAL A 96 3.38 6.70 12.17
N CYS A 97 3.72 7.97 11.91
CA CYS A 97 4.86 8.64 12.51
C CYS A 97 4.43 9.41 13.77
N LEU A 98 5.00 9.06 14.92
CA LEU A 98 4.80 9.76 16.19
C LEU A 98 6.00 10.66 16.46
N LEU A 99 5.77 11.96 16.56
CA LEU A 99 6.82 12.98 16.64
C LEU A 99 6.71 13.75 17.96
N GLY A 100 7.83 13.93 18.65
CA GLY A 100 7.90 14.85 19.79
C GLY A 100 7.99 16.30 19.32
N GLN A 101 7.57 17.24 20.17
CA GLN A 101 7.71 18.66 19.87
C GLN A 101 8.01 19.50 21.13
N HIS A 102 8.62 20.68 20.94
CA HIS A 102 8.77 21.69 21.99
C HIS A 102 7.42 22.12 22.59
N PRO A 103 7.39 22.65 23.83
CA PRO A 103 6.18 23.16 24.46
C PRO A 103 5.49 24.24 23.61
N THR A 104 4.16 24.24 23.59
CA THR A 104 3.37 25.21 22.80
C THR A 104 3.56 26.66 23.23
N GLU A 105 3.90 26.90 24.49
CA GLU A 105 4.15 28.22 25.07
C GLU A 105 5.47 28.85 24.62
N GLU A 106 6.36 28.08 24.00
CA GLU A 106 7.68 28.53 23.53
C GLU A 106 7.72 28.78 22.00
N ASP A 107 6.57 28.65 21.31
CA ASP A 107 6.47 28.82 19.86
C ASP A 107 7.09 30.15 19.40
N GLY A 108 8.06 30.06 18.48
CA GLY A 108 8.72 31.21 17.87
C GLY A 108 9.75 31.92 18.75
N TRP A 109 10.06 31.40 19.94
CA TRP A 109 11.07 31.97 20.85
C TRP A 109 12.46 31.37 20.64
N GLY A 110 12.63 30.48 19.64
CA GLY A 110 13.84 29.71 19.43
C GLY A 110 14.10 28.63 20.49
N PRO A 111 13.10 27.83 20.92
CA PRO A 111 13.32 26.76 21.88
C PRO A 111 14.25 25.69 21.32
N PHE A 112 14.75 24.86 22.23
CA PHE A 112 15.66 23.79 21.88
C PHE A 112 14.99 22.83 20.88
N GLN A 113 15.61 22.65 19.71
CA GLN A 113 15.11 21.78 18.63
C GLN A 113 13.74 22.19 18.07
N GLU A 114 13.45 23.49 18.01
CA GLU A 114 12.27 24.02 17.33
C GLU A 114 12.19 23.53 15.87
N ALA A 115 11.07 22.90 15.51
CA ALA A 115 10.67 22.59 14.14
C ALA A 115 9.16 22.41 14.10
N TYR A 116 8.57 22.36 12.90
CA TYR A 116 7.14 22.12 12.72
C TYR A 116 6.96 21.09 11.60
N ALA A 117 6.43 19.91 11.90
CA ALA A 117 6.37 18.82 10.93
C ALA A 117 5.33 19.07 9.84
N GLU A 118 4.23 19.75 10.15
CA GLU A 118 3.17 20.04 9.17
C GLU A 118 3.70 20.78 7.92
N PRO A 119 4.36 21.96 8.02
CA PRO A 119 4.92 22.62 6.84
C PRO A 119 6.06 21.84 6.17
N LEU A 120 6.76 20.97 6.91
CA LEU A 120 7.91 20.22 6.39
C LEU A 120 7.54 18.88 5.75
N SER A 121 6.39 18.29 6.10
CA SER A 121 5.99 16.95 5.65
C SER A 121 4.57 16.83 5.09
N GLY A 122 3.77 17.91 5.13
CA GLY A 122 2.41 17.93 4.60
C GLY A 122 2.28 17.57 3.12
N HIS A 123 3.34 17.76 2.32
CA HIS A 123 3.36 17.42 0.88
C HIS A 123 3.62 15.94 0.58
N PHE A 124 4.07 15.16 1.56
CA PHE A 124 4.40 13.74 1.40
C PHE A 124 3.91 12.90 2.58
N THR A 125 2.87 13.37 3.24
CA THR A 125 2.05 12.60 4.16
C THR A 125 0.60 12.75 3.69
N LYS A 126 -0.26 11.80 4.05
CA LYS A 126 -1.70 11.95 3.80
C LYS A 126 -2.24 13.15 4.59
N TRP A 127 -1.69 13.34 5.78
CA TRP A 127 -1.78 14.55 6.56
C TRP A 127 -0.76 14.50 7.69
N THR A 128 -0.41 15.67 8.20
CA THR A 128 0.38 15.85 9.40
C THR A 128 -0.39 16.73 10.36
N LYS A 129 -0.38 16.41 11.66
CA LYS A 129 -1.12 17.19 12.65
C LYS A 129 -0.33 17.38 13.93
N ARG A 130 -0.17 18.64 14.35
CA ARG A 130 0.24 19.00 15.70
C ARG A 130 -0.95 18.94 16.67
N ILE A 131 -0.81 18.20 17.76
CA ILE A 131 -1.83 18.06 18.79
C ILE A 131 -1.70 19.21 19.80
N ILE A 132 -2.63 20.17 19.69
CA ILE A 132 -2.73 21.34 20.58
C ILE A 132 -3.85 21.18 21.60
N ASP A 133 -4.98 20.59 21.21
CA ASP A 133 -6.08 20.23 22.11
C ASP A 133 -5.88 18.76 22.57
N PRO A 134 -5.53 18.53 23.85
CA PRO A 134 -5.38 17.19 24.41
C PRO A 134 -6.62 16.30 24.24
N SER A 135 -7.82 16.89 24.29
CA SER A 135 -9.08 16.13 24.21
C SER A 135 -9.30 15.47 22.85
N MET A 136 -8.59 15.94 21.82
CA MET A 136 -8.66 15.44 20.44
C MET A 136 -7.63 14.34 20.13
N THR A 137 -6.74 14.00 21.07
CA THR A 137 -5.70 12.97 20.86
C THR A 137 -6.30 11.65 20.39
N ALA A 138 -7.40 11.20 21.01
CA ALA A 138 -8.01 9.92 20.69
C ALA A 138 -8.53 9.88 19.24
N TYR A 139 -9.28 10.90 18.85
CA TYR A 139 -9.78 11.06 17.48
C TYR A 139 -8.66 11.05 16.45
N PHE A 140 -7.59 11.84 16.65
CA PHE A 140 -6.50 11.93 15.67
C PHE A 140 -5.67 10.65 15.59
N MET A 141 -5.46 9.95 16.70
CA MET A 141 -4.81 8.65 16.70
C MET A 141 -5.63 7.60 15.94
N GLN A 142 -6.93 7.46 16.25
CA GLN A 142 -7.82 6.54 15.51
C GLN A 142 -7.88 6.89 14.02
N LYS A 143 -8.01 8.18 13.70
CA LYS A 143 -7.96 8.67 12.33
C LYS A 143 -6.63 8.35 11.63
N ALA A 144 -5.50 8.41 12.33
CA ALA A 144 -4.18 8.11 11.75
C ALA A 144 -4.11 6.67 11.24
N PHE A 145 -4.51 5.70 12.05
CA PHE A 145 -4.48 4.29 11.67
C PHE A 145 -5.41 3.99 10.49
N ARG A 146 -6.65 4.49 10.56
CA ARG A 146 -7.61 4.33 9.46
C ARG A 146 -7.10 4.96 8.17
N ASP A 147 -6.69 6.23 8.23
CA ASP A 147 -6.34 6.97 7.02
C ASP A 147 -5.04 6.49 6.40
N ALA A 148 -4.06 6.04 7.20
CA ALA A 148 -2.84 5.42 6.69
C ALA A 148 -3.16 4.22 5.79
N MET A 149 -4.16 3.43 6.18
CA MET A 149 -4.65 2.24 5.45
C MET A 149 -5.62 2.55 4.32
N SER A 150 -6.37 3.66 4.38
CA SER A 150 -7.31 4.02 3.29
C SER A 150 -6.55 4.13 1.98
N TYR A 151 -6.98 3.46 0.92
CA TYR A 151 -6.24 3.49 -0.33
C TYR A 151 -6.40 4.84 -1.07
N PRO A 152 -5.35 5.34 -1.74
CA PRO A 152 -3.98 4.84 -1.69
C PRO A 152 -3.39 4.98 -0.27
N CYS A 153 -2.79 3.89 0.21
CA CYS A 153 -2.13 3.85 1.50
C CYS A 153 -0.99 4.88 1.55
N GLY A 154 -0.60 5.32 2.74
CA GLY A 154 0.49 6.28 2.87
C GLY A 154 0.76 6.71 4.30
N PRO A 155 1.84 7.47 4.52
CA PRO A 155 2.25 7.87 5.85
C PRO A 155 1.36 8.99 6.39
N VAL A 156 1.14 8.98 7.70
CA VAL A 156 0.51 10.04 8.49
C VAL A 156 1.46 10.43 9.62
N ALA A 157 1.46 11.69 10.04
CA ALA A 157 2.33 12.14 11.12
C ALA A 157 1.55 12.93 12.19
N LEU A 158 1.91 12.67 13.45
CA LEU A 158 1.33 13.32 14.62
C LEU A 158 2.44 13.90 15.48
N GLU A 159 2.39 15.21 15.71
CA GLU A 159 3.32 15.90 16.62
C GLU A 159 2.68 16.12 17.98
N PHE A 160 3.42 15.77 19.03
CA PHE A 160 3.01 15.87 20.42
C PHE A 160 3.94 16.83 21.17
N PRO A 161 3.51 18.08 21.41
CA PRO A 161 4.22 19.00 22.31
C PRO A 161 4.42 18.38 23.70
N THR A 162 5.61 18.57 24.28
CA THR A 162 5.97 17.97 25.58
C THR A 162 5.03 18.38 26.72
N ASN A 163 4.62 19.65 26.76
CA ASN A 163 3.64 20.16 27.71
C ASN A 163 2.25 19.50 27.55
N ILE A 164 1.89 19.08 26.33
CA ILE A 164 0.62 18.40 26.02
C ILE A 164 0.68 16.91 26.39
N GLN A 165 1.79 16.21 26.17
CA GLN A 165 1.92 14.76 26.45
C GLN A 165 1.57 14.36 27.90
N GLY A 166 1.83 15.27 28.84
CA GLY A 166 1.59 15.06 30.26
C GLY A 166 0.24 15.54 30.77
N GLN A 167 -0.52 16.28 29.95
CA GLN A 167 -1.80 16.81 30.35
C GLN A 167 -2.82 15.70 30.58
N ILE A 168 -3.64 15.90 31.62
CA ILE A 168 -4.76 15.05 31.97
C ILE A 168 -5.94 15.45 31.09
N VAL A 169 -6.53 14.48 30.40
CA VAL A 169 -7.66 14.69 29.46
C VAL A 169 -9.00 14.27 30.04
N GLY A 170 -9.04 14.05 31.36
CA GLY A 170 -10.20 13.63 32.12
C GLY A 170 -10.31 12.12 32.24
N GLU A 171 -11.53 11.61 32.10
CA GLU A 171 -11.87 10.19 32.11
C GLU A 171 -11.92 9.64 30.68
N GLU A 172 -11.90 8.32 30.52
CA GLU A 172 -11.99 7.69 29.20
C GLU A 172 -13.22 8.13 28.39
N ASN A 173 -14.36 8.28 29.06
CA ASN A 173 -15.61 8.70 28.44
C ASN A 173 -15.64 10.20 28.08
N SER A 174 -14.66 11.00 28.53
CA SER A 174 -14.54 12.41 28.17
C SER A 174 -13.66 12.67 26.95
N LEU A 175 -13.07 11.62 26.36
CA LEU A 175 -12.27 11.73 25.15
C LEU A 175 -13.15 12.10 23.94
N ARG A 176 -12.88 13.25 23.31
CA ARG A 176 -13.68 13.71 22.17
C ARG A 176 -13.39 12.87 20.94
N GLY A 177 -14.46 12.39 20.30
CA GLY A 177 -14.37 11.59 19.09
C GLY A 177 -13.69 10.22 19.29
N TYR A 178 -13.50 9.78 20.54
CA TYR A 178 -13.08 8.42 20.82
C TYR A 178 -14.23 7.48 20.54
N LEU A 179 -13.98 6.50 19.68
CA LEU A 179 -14.90 5.41 19.42
C LEU A 179 -14.39 4.20 20.21
N PRO A 180 -15.03 3.83 21.34
CA PRO A 180 -14.67 2.62 22.06
C PRO A 180 -15.01 1.40 21.20
N HIS A 181 -14.21 0.33 21.33
CA HIS A 181 -14.31 -0.98 20.67
C HIS A 181 -13.50 -1.16 19.36
N GLY A 182 -12.39 -1.91 19.48
CA GLY A 182 -11.72 -2.62 18.37
C GLY A 182 -10.83 -1.76 17.46
N VAL A 183 -9.96 -2.44 16.71
CA VAL A 183 -9.17 -1.89 15.59
C VAL A 183 -10.07 -0.99 14.76
N CYS A 184 -9.64 0.24 14.46
CA CYS A 184 -10.36 1.14 13.56
C CYS A 184 -10.91 0.36 12.37
N ALA A 185 -12.23 0.46 12.13
CA ALA A 185 -12.88 -0.27 11.05
C ALA A 185 -12.07 -0.11 9.76
N ALA A 186 -11.82 -1.24 9.09
CA ALA A 186 -11.05 -1.24 7.85
C ALA A 186 -11.66 -0.21 6.88
N PRO A 187 -10.84 0.53 6.13
CA PRO A 187 -11.33 1.48 5.15
C PRO A 187 -12.37 0.84 4.23
N SER A 188 -13.43 1.58 3.92
CA SER A 188 -14.44 1.12 2.96
C SER A 188 -13.79 0.81 1.62
N ARG A 189 -14.14 -0.34 1.05
CA ARG A 189 -13.68 -0.78 -0.28
C ARG A 189 -14.84 -0.61 -1.26
N PRO A 190 -14.86 0.45 -2.08
CA PRO A 190 -15.98 0.72 -2.97
C PRO A 190 -16.11 -0.38 -4.03
N ALA A 191 -17.33 -0.83 -4.29
CA ALA A 191 -17.65 -1.66 -5.44
C ALA A 191 -17.66 -0.82 -6.74
N GLY A 192 -17.58 -1.48 -7.89
CA GLY A 192 -17.67 -0.81 -9.19
C GLY A 192 -19.12 -0.57 -9.62
N ASP A 193 -19.31 0.38 -10.54
CA ASP A 193 -20.59 0.58 -11.24
C ASP A 193 -21.03 -0.73 -11.91
N PRO A 194 -22.20 -1.30 -11.55
CA PRO A 194 -22.66 -2.58 -12.10
C PRO A 194 -22.71 -2.63 -13.63
N GLN A 195 -23.08 -1.53 -14.29
CA GLN A 195 -23.14 -1.49 -15.76
C GLN A 195 -21.75 -1.53 -16.40
N MET A 196 -20.76 -0.90 -15.76
CA MET A 196 -19.38 -0.92 -16.24
C MET A 196 -18.73 -2.28 -15.98
N VAL A 197 -19.01 -2.89 -14.82
CA VAL A 197 -18.60 -4.25 -14.50
C VAL A 197 -19.18 -5.25 -15.51
N GLU A 198 -20.47 -5.12 -15.82
CA GLU A 198 -21.14 -5.97 -16.81
C GLU A 198 -20.45 -5.87 -18.18
N LYS A 199 -20.22 -4.64 -18.67
CA LYS A 199 -19.54 -4.37 -19.95
C LYS A 199 -18.12 -4.93 -19.96
N ALA A 200 -17.36 -4.73 -18.89
CA ALA A 200 -15.98 -5.21 -18.77
C ALA A 200 -15.92 -6.75 -18.77
N THR A 201 -16.84 -7.39 -18.06
CA THR A 201 -16.93 -8.85 -18.00
C THR A 201 -17.29 -9.44 -19.36
N ARG A 202 -18.29 -8.88 -20.04
CA ARG A 202 -18.67 -9.26 -21.41
C ARG A 202 -17.50 -9.12 -22.39
N MET A 203 -16.79 -8.00 -22.32
CA MET A 203 -15.63 -7.72 -23.16
C MET A 203 -14.50 -8.74 -22.96
N LEU A 204 -14.26 -9.19 -21.73
CA LEU A 204 -13.30 -10.26 -21.42
C LEU A 204 -13.78 -11.65 -21.86
N LEU A 205 -15.08 -11.93 -21.78
CA LEU A 205 -15.66 -13.20 -22.25
C LEU A 205 -15.57 -13.34 -23.78
N GLU A 206 -15.75 -12.25 -24.51
CA GLU A 206 -15.68 -12.22 -25.98
C GLU A 206 -14.25 -12.18 -26.54
N ALA A 207 -13.27 -11.78 -25.70
CA ALA A 207 -11.87 -11.66 -26.08
C ALA A 207 -11.24 -13.02 -26.46
N LYS A 208 -10.40 -13.00 -27.50
CA LYS A 208 -9.64 -14.16 -28.00
C LYS A 208 -8.27 -14.28 -27.37
N LYS A 209 -7.60 -13.15 -27.09
CA LYS A 209 -6.24 -13.10 -26.51
C LYS A 209 -6.18 -12.17 -25.30
N PRO A 210 -7.05 -12.33 -24.29
CA PRO A 210 -7.05 -11.42 -23.15
C PRO A 210 -5.87 -11.65 -22.21
N VAL A 211 -5.50 -10.59 -21.49
CA VAL A 211 -4.48 -10.60 -20.42
C VAL A 211 -5.01 -9.85 -19.20
N ILE A 212 -4.74 -10.38 -18.01
CA ILE A 212 -4.98 -9.68 -16.74
C ILE A 212 -3.65 -9.21 -16.13
N ILE A 213 -3.63 -7.99 -15.61
CA ILE A 213 -2.51 -7.43 -14.85
C ILE A 213 -3.00 -7.03 -13.46
N GLY A 214 -2.46 -7.65 -12.41
CA GLY A 214 -2.73 -7.30 -11.01
C GLY A 214 -1.60 -6.46 -10.40
N GLY A 215 -1.93 -5.32 -9.79
CA GLY A 215 -0.98 -4.40 -9.17
C GLY A 215 -1.05 -4.34 -7.65
N ASP A 216 -0.65 -3.21 -7.07
CA ASP A 216 -0.63 -3.00 -5.62
C ASP A 216 -2.03 -2.97 -5.01
N GLY A 217 -3.04 -2.48 -5.75
CA GLY A 217 -4.41 -2.47 -5.27
C GLY A 217 -4.96 -3.90 -5.04
N VAL A 218 -4.46 -4.91 -5.76
CA VAL A 218 -4.82 -6.32 -5.48
C VAL A 218 -4.29 -6.74 -4.10
N TYR A 219 -3.06 -6.35 -3.77
CA TYR A 219 -2.45 -6.62 -2.48
C TYR A 219 -3.19 -5.88 -1.35
N TRP A 220 -3.37 -4.56 -1.47
CA TRP A 220 -3.97 -3.74 -0.41
C TRP A 220 -5.48 -3.98 -0.22
N SER A 221 -6.17 -4.42 -1.27
CA SER A 221 -7.57 -4.85 -1.15
C SER A 221 -7.71 -6.33 -0.74
N ASP A 222 -6.61 -7.06 -0.52
CA ASP A 222 -6.64 -8.48 -0.16
C ASP A 222 -7.41 -9.34 -1.19
N ALA A 223 -7.19 -9.08 -2.48
CA ALA A 223 -7.94 -9.67 -3.59
C ALA A 223 -7.25 -10.87 -4.25
N SER A 224 -6.34 -11.54 -3.54
CA SER A 224 -5.54 -12.65 -4.09
C SER A 224 -6.44 -13.81 -4.55
N GLU A 225 -7.39 -14.21 -3.70
CA GLU A 225 -8.31 -15.31 -3.98
C GLU A 225 -9.28 -14.95 -5.10
N GLU A 226 -9.86 -13.75 -5.08
CA GLU A 226 -10.73 -13.26 -6.14
C GLU A 226 -10.00 -13.18 -7.49
N LEU A 227 -8.76 -12.68 -7.51
CA LEU A 227 -7.98 -12.60 -8.74
C LEU A 227 -7.71 -14.00 -9.30
N ARG A 228 -7.32 -14.94 -8.44
CA ARG A 228 -7.07 -16.34 -8.82
C ARG A 228 -8.33 -17.01 -9.37
N GLU A 229 -9.44 -16.91 -8.64
CA GLU A 229 -10.73 -17.45 -9.06
C GLU A 229 -11.15 -16.89 -10.42
N PHE A 230 -10.99 -15.57 -10.64
CA PHE A 230 -11.37 -14.93 -11.89
C PHE A 230 -10.51 -15.35 -13.08
N VAL A 231 -9.18 -15.48 -12.91
CA VAL A 231 -8.29 -15.93 -14.00
C VAL A 231 -8.54 -17.39 -14.37
N GLU A 232 -8.79 -18.25 -13.38
CA GLU A 232 -9.10 -19.68 -13.58
C GLU A 232 -10.47 -19.88 -14.23
N LEU A 233 -11.47 -19.11 -13.80
CA LEU A 233 -12.84 -19.14 -14.34
C LEU A 233 -12.85 -18.87 -15.84
N LEU A 234 -12.04 -17.92 -16.29
CA LEU A 234 -12.03 -17.44 -17.68
C LEU A 234 -10.85 -17.97 -18.52
N ASP A 235 -9.91 -18.74 -17.97
CA ASP A 235 -8.64 -19.10 -18.61
C ASP A 235 -7.89 -17.88 -19.16
N ILE A 236 -7.65 -16.86 -18.31
CA ILE A 236 -6.91 -15.66 -18.71
C ILE A 236 -5.47 -15.74 -18.19
N PRO A 237 -4.45 -15.61 -19.05
CA PRO A 237 -3.09 -15.36 -18.62
C PRO A 237 -2.97 -14.12 -17.72
N VAL A 238 -2.23 -14.24 -16.63
CA VAL A 238 -2.11 -13.21 -15.60
C VAL A 238 -0.67 -12.83 -15.31
N LEU A 239 -0.46 -11.52 -15.14
CA LEU A 239 0.79 -10.93 -14.69
C LEU A 239 0.56 -10.14 -13.41
N THR A 240 1.15 -10.56 -12.30
CA THR A 240 1.13 -9.77 -11.07
C THR A 240 2.39 -8.92 -10.93
N ARG A 241 2.23 -7.68 -10.46
CA ARG A 241 3.29 -6.65 -10.48
C ARG A 241 3.43 -5.96 -9.14
N ARG A 242 4.66 -5.54 -8.84
CA ARG A 242 5.02 -4.76 -7.64
C ARG A 242 4.53 -5.47 -6.38
N MET A 243 3.73 -4.82 -5.53
CA MET A 243 3.20 -5.46 -4.31
C MET A 243 2.21 -6.58 -4.61
N GLY A 244 1.60 -6.62 -5.81
CA GLY A 244 0.70 -7.70 -6.21
C GLY A 244 1.41 -9.03 -6.52
N ARG A 245 2.75 -9.07 -6.62
CA ARG A 245 3.48 -10.32 -6.88
C ARG A 245 3.16 -11.36 -5.81
N GLY A 246 2.87 -12.58 -6.24
CA GLY A 246 2.42 -13.66 -5.36
C GLY A 246 0.90 -13.73 -5.16
N ALA A 247 0.11 -12.73 -5.61
CA ALA A 247 -1.36 -12.79 -5.53
C ALA A 247 -1.95 -13.94 -6.39
N VAL A 248 -1.24 -14.31 -7.44
CA VAL A 248 -1.37 -15.62 -8.08
C VAL A 248 0.03 -16.24 -8.01
N PRO A 249 0.19 -17.52 -7.61
CA PRO A 249 1.50 -18.18 -7.56
C PRO A 249 2.25 -18.03 -8.88
N GLU A 250 3.54 -17.70 -8.84
CA GLU A 250 4.33 -17.43 -10.07
C GLU A 250 4.57 -18.70 -10.91
N ASP A 251 4.39 -19.88 -10.31
CA ASP A 251 4.42 -21.19 -10.96
C ASP A 251 3.04 -21.63 -11.51
N HIS A 252 1.98 -20.86 -11.26
CA HIS A 252 0.64 -21.15 -11.76
C HIS A 252 0.63 -21.24 -13.30
N PRO A 253 -0.12 -22.17 -13.92
CA PRO A 253 -0.13 -22.35 -15.37
C PRO A 253 -0.51 -21.09 -16.15
N LEU A 254 -1.42 -20.27 -15.62
CA LEU A 254 -1.83 -19.00 -16.23
C LEU A 254 -0.90 -17.82 -15.89
N ALA A 255 0.01 -17.96 -14.93
CA ALA A 255 0.93 -16.89 -14.57
C ALA A 255 2.10 -16.79 -15.57
N PHE A 256 2.55 -15.55 -15.83
CA PHE A 256 3.77 -15.28 -16.59
C PHE A 256 4.59 -14.14 -15.98
N GLY A 257 5.90 -14.17 -16.20
CA GLY A 257 6.85 -13.24 -15.60
C GLY A 257 6.91 -11.86 -16.26
N ALA A 258 7.31 -10.85 -15.49
CA ALA A 258 7.46 -9.47 -15.98
C ALA A 258 8.60 -9.30 -17.00
N GLY A 259 9.63 -10.15 -16.96
CA GLY A 259 10.83 -10.06 -17.80
C GLY A 259 10.52 -10.12 -19.30
N PHE A 260 9.49 -10.88 -19.69
CA PHE A 260 9.14 -11.11 -21.10
C PHE A 260 7.64 -10.99 -21.35
N ARG A 261 6.99 -10.07 -20.62
CA ARG A 261 5.58 -9.72 -20.83
C ARG A 261 5.28 -9.14 -22.21
N ARG A 262 6.26 -8.51 -22.86
CA ARG A 262 6.04 -7.76 -24.12
C ARG A 262 5.53 -8.64 -25.26
N PRO A 263 6.15 -9.81 -25.58
CA PRO A 263 5.60 -10.73 -26.58
C PRO A 263 4.15 -11.17 -26.35
N ILE A 264 3.70 -11.25 -25.09
CA ILE A 264 2.32 -11.59 -24.72
C ILE A 264 1.43 -10.36 -24.88
N GLN A 265 1.78 -9.23 -24.25
CA GLN A 265 0.98 -8.01 -24.27
C GLN A 265 0.76 -7.50 -25.70
N MET A 266 1.78 -7.52 -26.56
CA MET A 266 1.68 -7.04 -27.94
C MET A 266 0.74 -7.85 -28.83
N GLN A 267 0.35 -9.06 -28.41
CA GLN A 267 -0.61 -9.91 -29.12
C GLN A 267 -2.00 -9.89 -28.49
N ALA A 268 -2.16 -9.23 -27.35
CA ALA A 268 -3.40 -9.22 -26.61
C ALA A 268 -4.43 -8.31 -27.30
N ASP A 269 -5.69 -8.76 -27.35
CA ASP A 269 -6.81 -7.98 -27.86
C ASP A 269 -7.56 -7.23 -26.76
N VAL A 270 -7.50 -7.73 -25.51
CA VAL A 270 -8.01 -7.05 -24.32
C VAL A 270 -7.01 -7.17 -23.17
N ILE A 271 -6.69 -6.05 -22.52
CA ILE A 271 -5.85 -6.03 -21.30
C ILE A 271 -6.65 -5.41 -20.16
N ALA A 272 -6.92 -6.20 -19.12
CA ALA A 272 -7.58 -5.74 -17.90
C ALA A 272 -6.57 -5.52 -16.78
N ILE A 273 -6.60 -4.35 -16.15
CA ILE A 273 -5.60 -3.88 -15.20
C ILE A 273 -6.28 -3.57 -13.88
N PHE A 274 -5.87 -4.24 -12.81
CA PHE A 274 -6.44 -4.11 -11.47
C PHE A 274 -5.43 -3.49 -10.50
N GLY A 275 -5.70 -2.26 -10.06
CA GLY A 275 -4.95 -1.57 -9.00
C GLY A 275 -3.48 -1.34 -9.32
N LEU A 276 -3.15 -0.90 -10.54
CA LEU A 276 -1.78 -0.69 -10.98
C LEU A 276 -1.53 0.75 -11.46
N ARG A 277 -0.88 1.56 -10.63
CA ARG A 277 -0.28 2.83 -11.06
C ARG A 277 0.65 2.71 -12.27
N MET A 278 0.32 3.42 -13.36
CA MET A 278 1.13 3.52 -14.58
C MET A 278 2.26 4.55 -14.46
N ASN A 279 3.27 4.24 -13.64
CA ASN A 279 4.46 5.09 -13.46
C ASN A 279 5.61 4.68 -14.40
N MET A 280 6.84 5.16 -14.13
CA MET A 280 8.03 4.86 -14.92
C MET A 280 8.30 3.34 -15.06
N LEU A 281 8.02 2.53 -14.03
CA LEU A 281 8.17 1.08 -14.09
C LEU A 281 7.15 0.41 -15.03
N GLU A 282 6.09 1.13 -15.38
CA GLU A 282 5.11 0.76 -16.39
C GLU A 282 5.24 1.59 -17.66
N GLY A 283 6.35 2.29 -17.87
CA GLY A 283 6.56 3.11 -19.07
C GLY A 283 5.43 4.11 -19.28
N PHE A 284 4.81 4.58 -18.19
CA PHE A 284 3.67 5.50 -18.20
C PHE A 284 2.42 5.00 -18.93
N GLY A 285 2.30 3.68 -19.17
CA GLY A 285 1.22 3.12 -19.98
C GLY A 285 1.37 3.40 -21.48
N MET A 286 2.59 3.69 -21.95
CA MET A 286 2.86 4.11 -23.33
C MET A 286 3.58 3.03 -24.15
N PRO A 287 3.50 3.10 -25.51
CA PRO A 287 4.32 2.27 -26.37
C PRO A 287 5.82 2.57 -26.18
N PRO A 288 6.71 1.59 -26.44
CA PRO A 288 6.44 0.24 -26.93
C PRO A 288 6.09 -0.77 -25.82
N ARG A 289 5.87 -0.31 -24.58
CA ARG A 289 5.62 -1.20 -23.44
C ARG A 289 4.18 -1.67 -23.41
N TYR A 290 3.24 -0.77 -23.68
CA TYR A 290 1.82 -1.05 -23.82
C TYR A 290 1.41 -0.83 -25.29
N PRO A 291 0.83 -1.83 -25.97
CA PRO A 291 0.35 -1.68 -27.35
C PRO A 291 -0.78 -0.65 -27.45
N VAL A 292 -0.94 -0.07 -28.63
CA VAL A 292 -1.99 0.93 -28.92
C VAL A 292 -2.88 0.54 -30.10
N GLU A 293 -2.47 -0.44 -30.91
CA GLU A 293 -3.23 -0.94 -32.06
C GLU A 293 -3.86 -2.29 -31.72
N ASN A 294 -5.10 -2.51 -32.17
CA ASN A 294 -5.83 -3.78 -32.04
C ASN A 294 -5.94 -4.33 -30.60
N VAL A 295 -5.85 -3.45 -29.61
CA VAL A 295 -5.96 -3.77 -28.19
C VAL A 295 -6.95 -2.83 -27.53
N ARG A 296 -7.70 -3.35 -26.58
CA ARG A 296 -8.66 -2.59 -25.80
C ARG A 296 -8.32 -2.73 -24.31
N TYR A 297 -8.45 -1.66 -23.54
CA TYR A 297 -8.04 -1.65 -22.13
C TYR A 297 -9.23 -1.50 -21.18
N ILE A 298 -9.16 -2.24 -20.07
CA ILE A 298 -10.02 -2.07 -18.90
C ILE A 298 -9.12 -1.69 -17.73
N GLN A 299 -9.41 -0.58 -17.05
CA GLN A 299 -8.72 -0.19 -15.82
C GLN A 299 -9.68 -0.27 -14.64
N VAL A 300 -9.22 -0.85 -13.52
CA VAL A 300 -9.94 -0.93 -12.26
C VAL A 300 -9.05 -0.40 -11.15
N SER A 301 -9.48 0.62 -10.42
CA SER A 301 -8.77 1.15 -9.27
C SER A 301 -9.72 1.94 -8.38
N GLU A 302 -9.51 1.91 -7.07
CA GLU A 302 -10.21 2.81 -6.13
C GLU A 302 -9.54 4.18 -6.04
N ASP A 303 -8.30 4.31 -6.49
CA ASP A 303 -7.59 5.59 -6.64
C ASP A 303 -7.76 6.13 -8.07
N PRO A 304 -8.43 7.29 -8.25
CA PRO A 304 -8.56 7.94 -9.55
C PRO A 304 -7.22 8.24 -10.23
N GLU A 305 -6.13 8.47 -9.48
CA GLU A 305 -4.82 8.74 -10.10
C GLU A 305 -4.20 7.51 -10.77
N GLU A 306 -4.61 6.30 -10.39
CA GLU A 306 -4.16 5.07 -11.07
C GLU A 306 -4.94 4.79 -12.35
N LEU A 307 -6.15 5.36 -12.50
CA LEU A 307 -6.94 5.31 -13.74
C LEU A 307 -6.34 6.30 -14.76
N THR A 308 -5.20 5.94 -15.34
CA THR A 308 -4.42 6.85 -16.19
C THR A 308 -5.16 7.15 -17.50
N THR A 309 -5.10 8.41 -17.92
CA THR A 309 -5.58 8.84 -19.24
C THR A 309 -4.57 8.59 -20.36
N ARG A 310 -3.33 8.20 -20.00
CA ARG A 310 -2.28 7.85 -20.99
C ARG A 310 -2.54 6.52 -21.70
N LEU A 311 -3.33 5.64 -21.08
CA LEU A 311 -3.89 4.46 -21.72
C LEU A 311 -5.30 4.80 -22.18
N SER A 312 -5.54 4.74 -23.49
CA SER A 312 -6.87 4.93 -24.07
C SER A 312 -7.77 3.74 -23.71
N SER A 313 -8.30 3.73 -22.49
CA SER A 313 -9.11 2.65 -21.96
C SER A 313 -10.56 2.80 -22.39
N GLU A 314 -11.15 1.69 -22.81
CA GLU A 314 -12.55 1.63 -23.20
C GLU A 314 -13.45 1.67 -21.95
N LEU A 315 -12.97 1.11 -20.85
CA LEU A 315 -13.64 1.10 -19.55
C LEU A 315 -12.66 1.45 -18.43
N SER A 316 -13.05 2.40 -17.59
CA SER A 316 -12.36 2.76 -16.35
C SER A 316 -13.35 2.64 -15.20
N ILE A 317 -13.14 1.66 -14.32
CA ILE A 317 -14.01 1.36 -13.19
C ILE A 317 -13.35 1.91 -11.93
N LEU A 318 -13.98 2.93 -11.34
CA LEU A 318 -13.62 3.43 -10.01
C LEU A 318 -14.17 2.46 -8.97
N GLY A 319 -13.31 1.63 -8.40
CA GLY A 319 -13.69 0.58 -7.46
C GLY A 319 -12.48 -0.23 -6.99
N SER A 320 -12.56 -0.76 -5.77
CA SER A 320 -11.50 -1.56 -5.17
C SER A 320 -11.40 -2.92 -5.88
N PRO A 321 -10.20 -3.44 -6.16
CA PRO A 321 -10.07 -4.69 -6.91
C PRO A 321 -10.84 -5.88 -6.33
N LYS A 322 -10.84 -6.09 -5.01
CA LYS A 322 -11.56 -7.20 -4.37
C LYS A 322 -13.06 -7.23 -4.69
N PRO A 323 -13.87 -6.21 -4.35
CA PRO A 323 -15.29 -6.20 -4.67
C PRO A 323 -15.55 -6.19 -6.18
N VAL A 324 -14.75 -5.47 -6.98
CA VAL A 324 -14.95 -5.46 -8.44
C VAL A 324 -14.72 -6.84 -9.04
N LEU A 325 -13.64 -7.55 -8.67
CA LEU A 325 -13.38 -8.92 -9.12
C LEU A 325 -14.51 -9.86 -8.69
N ARG A 326 -15.05 -9.72 -7.47
CA ARG A 326 -16.22 -10.49 -7.03
C ARG A 326 -17.44 -10.24 -7.91
N GLN A 327 -17.76 -8.96 -8.19
CA GLN A 327 -18.85 -8.61 -9.10
C GLN A 327 -18.62 -9.18 -10.52
N MET A 328 -17.37 -9.17 -11.02
CA MET A 328 -17.03 -9.73 -12.33
C MET A 328 -17.15 -11.25 -12.36
N ILE A 329 -16.78 -11.95 -11.28
CA ILE A 329 -16.96 -13.41 -11.14
C ILE A 329 -18.44 -13.77 -11.20
N ASP A 330 -19.28 -13.09 -10.41
CA ASP A 330 -20.72 -13.34 -10.37
C ASP A 330 -21.35 -13.06 -11.74
N CYS A 331 -21.01 -11.91 -12.34
CA CYS A 331 -21.45 -11.55 -13.69
C CYS A 331 -21.00 -12.56 -14.75
N ALA A 332 -19.77 -13.09 -14.66
CA ALA A 332 -19.27 -14.07 -15.60
C ALA A 332 -20.03 -15.39 -15.49
N ARG A 333 -20.30 -15.85 -14.26
CA ARG A 333 -21.09 -17.08 -14.03
C ARG A 333 -22.49 -16.98 -14.61
N ASP A 334 -23.14 -15.83 -14.49
CA ASP A 334 -24.48 -15.61 -15.04
C ASP A 334 -24.50 -15.56 -16.58
N MET A 335 -23.44 -15.04 -17.19
CA MET A 335 -23.34 -14.86 -18.65
C MET A 335 -22.82 -16.08 -19.40
N MET A 336 -21.97 -16.88 -18.75
CA MET A 336 -21.29 -17.98 -19.42
C MET A 336 -22.26 -19.12 -19.73
N LYS A 337 -22.28 -19.52 -21.01
CA LYS A 337 -22.91 -20.77 -21.46
C LYS A 337 -21.95 -21.96 -21.44
N GLY A 338 -20.67 -21.69 -21.19
CA GLY A 338 -19.55 -22.61 -21.21
C GLY A 338 -18.26 -21.81 -21.08
N LYS A 339 -17.16 -22.50 -20.75
CA LYS A 339 -15.84 -21.85 -20.63
C LYS A 339 -15.36 -21.39 -22.02
N PRO A 340 -14.84 -20.15 -22.18
CA PRO A 340 -14.25 -19.72 -23.44
C PRO A 340 -13.08 -20.63 -23.84
N ASP A 341 -13.07 -21.13 -25.08
CA ASP A 341 -11.92 -21.85 -25.61
C ASP A 341 -10.79 -20.87 -25.93
N ARG A 342 -9.65 -21.07 -25.26
CA ARG A 342 -8.44 -20.25 -25.35
C ARG A 342 -7.19 -21.09 -25.56
N SER A 343 -7.35 -22.34 -25.98
CA SER A 343 -6.26 -23.28 -26.23
C SER A 343 -5.13 -22.67 -27.07
N GLU A 344 -5.46 -22.12 -28.25
CA GLU A 344 -4.49 -21.47 -29.14
C GLU A 344 -3.74 -20.30 -28.45
N TRP A 345 -4.45 -19.49 -27.66
CA TRP A 345 -3.83 -18.37 -26.95
C TRP A 345 -2.90 -18.86 -25.83
N LEU A 346 -3.33 -19.85 -25.06
CA LEU A 346 -2.53 -20.45 -23.99
C LEU A 346 -1.29 -21.15 -24.54
N ASP A 347 -1.37 -21.79 -25.71
CA ASP A 347 -0.21 -22.39 -26.39
C ASP A 347 0.83 -21.33 -26.76
N ILE A 348 0.40 -20.19 -27.29
CA ILE A 348 1.29 -19.05 -27.59
C ILE A 348 1.96 -18.55 -26.31
N VAL A 349 1.20 -18.36 -25.23
CA VAL A 349 1.73 -17.89 -23.94
C VAL A 349 2.71 -18.89 -23.33
N ASN A 350 2.40 -20.19 -23.38
CA ASN A 350 3.27 -21.24 -22.87
C ASN A 350 4.58 -21.32 -23.65
N LYS A 351 4.52 -21.20 -24.98
CA LYS A 351 5.73 -21.12 -25.81
C LYS A 351 6.61 -19.93 -25.41
N VAL A 352 6.03 -18.75 -25.19
CA VAL A 352 6.78 -17.57 -24.73
C VAL A 352 7.41 -17.82 -23.35
N LYS A 353 6.69 -18.47 -22.43
CA LYS A 353 7.19 -18.83 -21.08
C LYS A 353 8.37 -19.81 -21.15
N GLU A 354 8.30 -20.80 -22.04
CA GLU A 354 9.38 -21.78 -22.24
C GLU A 354 10.64 -21.12 -22.82
N GLU A 355 10.47 -20.26 -23.84
CA GLU A 355 11.57 -19.50 -24.43
C GLU A 355 12.24 -18.57 -23.41
N ASP A 356 11.46 -17.93 -22.54
CA ASP A 356 11.97 -17.12 -21.43
C ASP A 356 12.79 -17.97 -20.44
N ARG A 357 12.22 -19.07 -19.94
CA ARG A 357 12.92 -19.98 -19.01
C ARG A 357 14.23 -20.49 -19.61
N ALA A 358 14.24 -20.83 -20.90
CA ALA A 358 15.44 -21.26 -21.61
C ALA A 358 16.51 -20.16 -21.65
N LYS A 359 16.14 -18.92 -21.98
CA LYS A 359 17.05 -17.76 -21.99
C LYS A 359 17.59 -17.45 -20.59
N GLY A 360 16.74 -17.52 -19.57
CA GLY A 360 17.14 -17.34 -18.17
C GLY A 360 18.19 -18.37 -17.76
N LYS A 361 17.96 -19.66 -18.09
CA LYS A 361 18.91 -20.73 -17.84
C LYS A 361 20.24 -20.51 -18.56
N GLU A 362 20.20 -20.14 -19.84
CA GLU A 362 21.41 -19.86 -20.63
C GLU A 362 22.21 -18.69 -20.03
N LEU A 363 21.54 -17.63 -19.58
CA LEU A 363 22.19 -16.49 -18.93
C LEU A 363 22.88 -16.91 -17.63
N VAL A 364 22.20 -17.70 -16.79
CA VAL A 364 22.74 -18.23 -15.54
C VAL A 364 23.95 -19.13 -15.82
N ASP A 365 23.86 -20.04 -16.79
CA ASP A 365 24.95 -20.96 -17.14
C ASP A 365 26.20 -20.21 -17.65
N LYS A 366 26.02 -19.11 -18.41
CA LYS A 366 27.14 -18.27 -18.90
C LYS A 366 27.94 -17.59 -17.81
N VAL A 367 27.32 -17.32 -16.66
CA VAL A 367 27.90 -16.47 -15.62
C VAL A 367 28.12 -17.21 -14.30
N ARG A 368 27.79 -18.50 -14.23
CA ARG A 368 27.86 -19.35 -13.04
C ARG A 368 29.24 -19.36 -12.40
N ASP A 369 30.28 -19.39 -13.21
CA ASP A 369 31.66 -19.50 -12.74
C ASP A 369 32.39 -18.14 -12.64
N ASN A 370 31.66 -17.03 -12.81
CA ASN A 370 32.25 -15.70 -12.75
C ASN A 370 32.85 -15.42 -11.35
N LYS A 371 34.01 -14.74 -11.35
CA LYS A 371 34.63 -14.19 -10.15
C LYS A 371 34.93 -12.71 -10.37
N PRO A 372 34.23 -11.79 -9.67
CA PRO A 372 33.20 -12.03 -8.65
C PRO A 372 31.90 -12.63 -9.21
N ILE A 373 31.06 -13.19 -8.32
CA ILE A 373 29.75 -13.76 -8.67
C ILE A 373 28.93 -12.72 -9.44
N ASN A 374 28.39 -13.12 -10.59
CA ASN A 374 27.53 -12.25 -11.38
C ASN A 374 26.14 -12.14 -10.72
N PRO A 375 25.55 -10.93 -10.58
CA PRO A 375 24.21 -10.76 -10.01
C PRO A 375 23.11 -11.55 -10.72
N HIS A 376 23.27 -11.90 -12.00
CA HIS A 376 22.32 -12.76 -12.72
C HIS A 376 22.32 -14.22 -12.23
N PHE A 377 23.33 -14.63 -11.46
CA PHE A 377 23.40 -15.96 -10.84
C PHE A 377 22.64 -16.04 -9.51
N VAL A 378 22.41 -14.90 -8.85
CA VAL A 378 21.84 -14.80 -7.48
C VAL A 378 20.32 -14.78 -7.50
#